data_AF-A0A6N7USK4-F1
#
_entry.id   AF-A0A6N7USK4-F1
#
_cell.length_a   1.000
_cell.length_b   1.000
_cell.length_c   1.000
_cell.angle_alpha   90.00
_cell.angle_beta   90.00
_cell.angle_gamma   90.00
#
_symmetry.space_group_name_H-M   'P 1'
#
loop_
_entity.id
_entity.type
_entity.pdbx_description
1 polymer ?
#
loop_
_entity_poly.entity_id
_entity_poly.type
_entity_poly.pdbx_seq_one_letter_code
_entity_poly.pdbx_strand_id
1 'polypeptide(L)'
;MWELDRCVCGILLGTLAVLDYKKKQVPISLLAIGGVLALCFCIGEGPDGQTLAGGAVGSACLLLSKVTGEQIGYGDSIGILEMGIYLGGWNLLQVLLLAFFFLGIRAGICMARRGFKKEMCIPFYPFLWMGYSLLWGLEGFL
;
A
#
# COMPACT_ATOMS: atom_id res chain seq x y z
N MET A 1 1.31 8.35 -20.98
CA MET A 1 2.18 8.49 -19.81
C MET A 1 1.56 7.79 -18.61
N TRP A 2 0.29 8.04 -18.27
CA TRP A 2 -0.50 7.36 -17.22
C TRP A 2 -0.45 5.80 -17.18
N GLU A 3 -0.40 5.12 -18.34
CA GLU A 3 -0.36 3.64 -18.40
C GLU A 3 1.00 3.04 -17.98
N LEU A 4 2.10 3.79 -18.16
CA LEU A 4 3.46 3.36 -17.80
C LEU A 4 3.65 3.40 -16.29
N ASP A 5 3.21 4.47 -15.64
CA ASP A 5 3.25 4.61 -14.17
C ASP A 5 2.43 3.53 -13.46
N ARG A 6 1.28 3.15 -14.03
CA ARG A 6 0.44 2.05 -13.52
C ARG A 6 1.13 0.69 -13.64
N CYS A 7 1.80 0.43 -14.76
CA CYS A 7 2.57 -0.81 -14.95
C CYS A 7 3.76 -0.88 -13.96
N VAL A 8 4.49 0.22 -13.80
CA VAL A 8 5.62 0.31 -12.86
C VAL A 8 5.14 0.08 -11.43
N CYS A 9 4.04 0.71 -11.02
CA CYS A 9 3.44 0.48 -9.70
C CYS A 9 3.02 -0.97 -9.48
N GLY A 10 2.41 -1.61 -10.47
CA GLY A 10 2.01 -3.02 -10.41
C GLY A 10 3.20 -3.96 -10.22
N ILE A 11 4.31 -3.72 -10.93
CA ILE A 11 5.55 -4.50 -10.82
C ILE A 11 6.22 -4.26 -9.46
N LEU A 12 6.25 -3.01 -9.00
CA LEU A 12 6.85 -2.61 -7.72
C LEU A 12 6.06 -3.21 -6.55
N LEU A 13 4.73 -3.14 -6.58
CA LEU A 13 3.84 -3.82 -5.63
C LEU A 13 3.99 -5.34 -5.67
N GLY A 14 4.07 -5.94 -6.86
CA GLY A 14 4.24 -7.38 -6.99
C GLY A 14 5.56 -7.84 -6.37
N THR A 15 6.64 -7.08 -6.60
CA THR A 15 7.96 -7.34 -6.00
C THR A 15 7.90 -7.17 -4.48
N LEU A 16 7.27 -6.10 -3.98
CA LEU A 16 7.05 -5.87 -2.55
C LEU A 16 6.19 -6.97 -1.92
N ALA A 17 5.14 -7.45 -2.59
CA ALA A 17 4.29 -8.53 -2.11
C ALA A 17 5.03 -9.87 -2.02
N VAL A 18 5.88 -10.18 -3.00
CA VAL A 18 6.74 -11.38 -2.97
C VAL A 18 7.80 -11.27 -1.88
N LEU A 19 8.38 -10.08 -1.69
CA LEU A 19 9.36 -9.81 -0.62
C LEU A 19 8.73 -9.87 0.77
N ASP A 20 7.53 -9.31 0.94
CA ASP A 20 6.76 -9.31 2.18
C ASP A 20 6.37 -10.75 2.57
N TYR A 21 5.95 -11.54 1.58
CA TYR A 21 5.67 -12.97 1.77
C TYR A 21 6.91 -13.79 2.14
N LYS A 22 8.09 -13.49 1.57
CA LYS A 22 9.31 -14.27 1.78
C LYS A 22 10.17 -13.85 2.97
N LYS A 23 10.26 -12.56 3.30
CA LYS A 23 11.22 -12.03 4.27
C LYS A 23 10.63 -11.46 5.56
N LYS A 24 9.30 -11.27 5.66
CA LYS A 24 8.63 -10.67 6.85
C LYS A 24 9.20 -9.32 7.33
N GLN A 25 10.08 -8.67 6.55
CA GLN A 25 10.67 -7.37 6.85
C GLN A 25 10.88 -6.64 5.53
N VAL A 26 10.14 -5.55 5.34
CA VAL A 26 10.30 -4.67 4.20
C VAL A 26 11.60 -3.87 4.40
N PRO A 27 12.61 -4.01 3.52
CA PRO A 27 13.87 -3.29 3.70
C PRO A 27 13.64 -1.79 3.52
N ILE A 28 13.92 -1.02 4.58
CA ILE A 28 13.77 0.45 4.63
C ILE A 28 14.50 1.14 3.48
N SER A 29 15.59 0.54 2.97
CA SER A 29 16.34 1.04 1.82
C SER A 29 15.53 1.10 0.52
N LEU A 30 14.62 0.14 0.28
CA LEU A 30 13.79 0.13 -0.93
C LEU A 30 12.70 1.21 -0.84
N LEU A 31 12.09 1.33 0.34
CA LEU A 31 11.11 2.37 0.68
C LEU A 31 11.72 3.78 0.61
N ALA A 32 12.98 3.95 1.04
CA ALA A 32 13.68 5.22 0.95
C ALA A 32 13.94 5.64 -0.51
N ILE A 33 14.33 4.69 -1.37
CA ILE A 33 14.55 4.95 -2.81
C ILE A 33 13.22 5.36 -3.46
N GLY A 34 12.15 4.65 -3.15
CA GLY A 34 10.82 4.93 -3.67
C GLY A 34 10.24 6.27 -3.19
N GLY A 35 10.43 6.63 -1.92
CA GLY A 35 10.09 7.96 -1.40
C GLY A 35 10.89 9.10 -2.06
N VAL A 36 12.18 8.89 -2.35
CA VAL A 36 13.00 9.87 -3.08
C VAL A 36 12.53 10.02 -4.54
N LEU A 37 12.17 8.93 -5.20
CA LEU A 37 11.57 8.94 -6.54
C LEU A 37 10.24 9.71 -6.56
N ALA A 38 9.38 9.47 -5.57
CA ALA A 38 8.10 10.15 -5.43
C ALA A 38 8.26 11.67 -5.22
N LEU A 39 9.27 12.08 -4.43
CA LEU A 39 9.66 13.48 -4.26
C LEU A 39 10.17 14.11 -5.58
N CYS A 40 11.03 13.41 -6.31
CA CYS A 40 11.51 13.87 -7.61
C CYS A 40 10.37 14.02 -8.64
N PHE A 41 9.40 13.10 -8.65
CA PHE A 41 8.21 13.18 -9.50
C PHE A 41 7.33 14.39 -9.15
N CYS A 42 7.12 14.65 -7.86
CA CYS A 42 6.32 15.78 -7.40
C CYS A 42 6.94 17.14 -7.79
N ILE A 43 8.28 17.21 -7.83
CA ILE A 43 9.01 18.40 -8.30
C ILE A 43 8.99 18.52 -9.84
N GLY A 44 8.96 17.39 -10.55
CA GLY A 44 9.01 17.34 -12.02
C GLY A 44 7.69 17.62 -12.74
N GLU A 45 6.58 17.04 -12.27
CA GLU A 45 5.25 17.24 -12.89
C GLU A 45 4.45 18.38 -12.25
N GLY A 46 4.86 18.85 -11.06
CA GLY A 46 4.11 19.81 -10.27
C GLY A 46 3.03 19.15 -9.40
N PRO A 47 2.71 19.72 -8.24
CA PRO A 47 1.79 19.11 -7.29
C PRO A 47 0.35 19.23 -7.79
N ASP A 48 -0.12 18.21 -8.51
CA ASP A 48 -1.54 18.07 -8.86
C ASP A 48 -2.38 17.78 -7.60
N GLY A 49 -3.65 18.20 -7.59
CA GLY A 49 -4.50 18.10 -6.41
C GLY A 49 -4.70 16.66 -5.94
N GLN A 50 -4.68 15.70 -6.88
CA GLN A 50 -4.82 14.27 -6.58
C GLN A 50 -3.56 13.68 -5.94
N THR A 51 -2.37 14.10 -6.40
CA THR A 51 -1.06 13.70 -5.85
C THR A 51 -0.88 14.24 -4.44
N LEU A 52 -1.27 15.50 -4.20
CA LEU A 52 -1.31 16.10 -2.87
C LEU A 52 -2.26 15.36 -1.93
N ALA A 53 -3.47 15.03 -2.41
CA ALA A 53 -4.44 14.26 -1.62
C ALA A 53 -3.90 12.87 -1.29
N GLY A 54 -3.24 12.20 -2.23
CA GLY A 54 -2.63 10.90 -2.02
C GLY A 54 -1.46 10.93 -1.04
N GLY A 55 -0.58 11.92 -1.16
CA GLY A 55 0.49 12.17 -0.20
C GLY A 55 -0.05 12.51 1.21
N ALA A 56 -1.14 13.27 1.30
CA ALA A 56 -1.79 13.59 2.58
C ALA A 56 -2.41 12.34 3.24
N VAL A 57 -3.12 11.51 2.49
CA VAL A 57 -3.68 10.23 2.98
C VAL A 57 -2.55 9.29 3.42
N GLY A 58 -1.49 9.18 2.61
CA GLY A 58 -0.29 8.42 2.94
C GLY A 58 0.39 8.90 4.23
N SER A 59 0.54 10.22 4.37
CA SER A 59 1.15 10.85 5.54
C SER A 59 0.30 10.66 6.80
N ALA A 60 -1.02 10.79 6.68
CA ALA A 60 -1.95 10.51 7.77
C ALA A 60 -1.84 9.03 8.22
N CYS A 61 -1.70 8.10 7.28
CA CYS A 61 -1.50 6.68 7.58
C CYS A 61 -0.17 6.43 8.32
N LEU A 62 0.91 7.10 7.89
CA LEU A 62 2.22 7.02 8.55
C LEU A 62 2.18 7.61 9.98
N LEU A 63 1.50 8.75 10.17
CA LEU A 63 1.28 9.33 11.49
C LEU A 63 0.48 8.39 12.39
N LEU A 64 -0.59 7.77 11.87
CA LEU A 64 -1.38 6.78 12.61
C LEU A 64 -0.54 5.56 13.01
N SER A 65 0.37 5.10 12.15
CA SER A 65 1.28 3.98 12.47
C SER A 65 2.27 4.33 13.58
N LYS A 66 2.77 5.58 13.61
CA LYS A 66 3.58 6.09 14.74
C LYS A 66 2.78 6.17 16.03
N VAL A 67 1.54 6.66 15.96
CA VAL A 67 0.67 6.83 17.15
C VAL A 67 0.24 5.47 17.71
N THR A 68 0.02 4.46 16.86
CA THR A 68 -0.37 3.10 17.26
C THR A 68 0.80 2.23 17.70
N GLY A 69 2.03 2.77 17.80
CA GLY A 69 3.19 2.06 18.36
C GLY A 69 3.57 0.82 17.56
N GLU A 70 3.60 0.93 16.23
CA GLU A 70 3.97 -0.15 15.29
C GLU A 70 2.98 -1.31 15.16
N GLN A 71 1.77 -1.23 15.73
CA GLN A 71 0.75 -2.27 15.50
C GLN A 71 0.33 -2.42 14.02
N ILE A 72 0.45 -1.34 13.23
CA ILE A 72 0.14 -1.29 11.80
C ILE A 72 1.37 -1.61 10.92
N GLY A 73 2.56 -1.82 11.51
CA GLY A 73 3.80 -2.05 10.77
C GLY A 73 4.33 -0.78 10.12
N TYR A 74 5.48 -0.28 10.59
CA TYR A 74 6.09 0.94 10.06
C TYR A 74 6.42 0.84 8.56
N GLY A 75 6.80 -0.37 8.11
CA GLY A 75 7.08 -0.67 6.70
C GLY A 75 5.84 -0.53 5.82
N ASP A 76 4.70 -1.07 6.25
CA ASP A 76 3.43 -1.06 5.49
C ASP A 76 2.96 0.38 5.23
N SER A 77 3.15 1.26 6.21
CA SER A 77 2.70 2.65 6.16
C SER A 77 3.48 3.50 5.17
N ILE A 78 4.78 3.22 5.00
CA ILE A 78 5.60 3.91 4.01
C ILE A 78 5.24 3.46 2.60
N GLY A 79 4.92 2.17 2.40
CA GLY A 79 4.42 1.68 1.11
C GLY A 79 3.08 2.31 0.72
N ILE A 80 2.17 2.51 1.68
CA ILE A 80 0.91 3.25 1.47
C ILE A 80 1.18 4.70 1.06
N LEU A 81 2.20 5.33 1.66
CA LEU A 81 2.58 6.70 1.33
C LEU A 81 3.13 6.82 -0.10
N GLU A 82 4.02 5.93 -0.52
CA GLU A 82 4.47 5.87 -1.90
C GLU A 82 3.31 5.64 -2.87
N MET A 83 2.45 4.67 -2.58
CA MET A 83 1.27 4.38 -3.41
C MET A 83 0.31 5.56 -3.49
N GLY A 84 0.17 6.34 -2.43
CA GLY A 84 -0.64 7.56 -2.45
C GLY A 84 -0.13 8.58 -3.46
N ILE A 85 1.19 8.76 -3.54
CA ILE A 85 1.79 9.71 -4.47
C ILE A 85 1.59 9.23 -5.92
N TYR A 86 1.66 7.92 -6.17
CA TYR A 86 1.49 7.36 -7.52
C TYR A 86 0.03 7.21 -7.97
N LEU A 87 -0.88 6.73 -7.11
CA LEU A 87 -2.28 6.47 -7.46
C LEU A 87 -3.21 7.68 -7.27
N GLY A 88 -2.82 8.61 -6.40
CA GLY A 88 -3.68 9.68 -5.91
C GLY A 88 -4.62 9.24 -4.78
N GLY A 89 -5.20 10.22 -4.08
CA GLY A 89 -5.93 9.98 -2.83
C GLY A 89 -7.15 9.06 -2.95
N TRP A 90 -7.97 9.24 -3.98
CA TRP A 90 -9.23 8.48 -4.11
C TRP A 90 -8.99 7.01 -4.46
N ASN A 91 -8.11 6.75 -5.43
CA ASN A 91 -7.73 5.40 -5.84
C ASN A 91 -7.01 4.68 -4.71
N LEU A 92 -6.11 5.37 -3.98
CA LEU A 92 -5.45 4.81 -2.81
C LEU A 92 -6.48 4.37 -1.75
N LEU A 93 -7.49 5.19 -1.47
CA LEU A 93 -8.53 4.88 -0.48
C LEU A 93 -9.31 3.62 -0.86
N GLN A 94 -9.67 3.47 -2.14
CA GLN A 94 -10.38 2.29 -2.64
C GLN A 94 -9.53 1.01 -2.53
N VAL A 95 -8.25 1.08 -2.92
CA VAL A 95 -7.31 -0.05 -2.79
C VAL A 95 -7.11 -0.44 -1.32
N LEU A 96 -6.95 0.55 -0.44
CA LEU A 96 -6.85 0.33 1.02
C LEU A 96 -8.09 -0.35 1.57
N LEU A 97 -9.29 0.11 1.19
CA LEU A 97 -10.55 -0.48 1.63
C LEU A 97 -10.67 -1.95 1.20
N LEU A 98 -10.35 -2.26 -0.06
CA LEU A 98 -10.30 -3.65 -0.55
C LEU A 98 -9.28 -4.48 0.22
N ALA A 99 -8.08 -3.95 0.42
CA ALA A 99 -7.03 -4.65 1.14
C ALA A 99 -7.45 -4.98 2.57
N PHE A 100 -8.01 -4.01 3.32
CA PHE A 100 -8.54 -4.23 4.67
C PHE A 100 -9.73 -5.18 4.69
N PHE A 101 -10.59 -5.16 3.67
CA PHE A 101 -11.69 -6.09 3.56
C PHE A 101 -11.19 -7.54 3.45
N PHE A 102 -10.22 -7.81 2.56
CA PHE A 102 -9.62 -9.14 2.45
C PHE A 102 -8.81 -9.54 3.68
N LEU A 103 -8.10 -8.59 4.30
CA LEU A 103 -7.38 -8.79 5.55
C LEU A 103 -8.35 -9.18 6.68
N GLY A 104 -9.48 -8.49 6.77
CA GLY A 104 -10.57 -8.74 7.72
C GLY A 104 -11.22 -10.11 7.51
N ILE A 105 -11.47 -10.53 6.26
CA ILE A 105 -11.94 -11.89 5.96
C ILE A 105 -10.92 -12.92 6.43
N ARG A 106 -9.64 -12.74 6.11
CA ARG A 106 -8.57 -13.69 6.50
C ARG A 106 -8.44 -13.76 8.02
N ALA A 107 -8.49 -12.62 8.70
CA ALA A 107 -8.48 -12.52 10.16
C ALA A 107 -9.71 -13.20 10.78
N GLY A 108 -10.91 -12.97 10.23
CA GLY A 108 -12.16 -13.60 10.67
C GLY A 108 -12.15 -15.12 10.51
N ILE A 109 -11.68 -15.63 9.37
CA ILE A 109 -11.49 -17.08 9.15
C ILE A 109 -10.47 -17.66 10.14
N CYS A 110 -9.36 -16.94 10.39
CA CYS A 110 -8.35 -17.36 11.35
C CYS A 110 -8.92 -17.42 12.77
N MET A 111 -9.70 -16.40 13.16
CA MET A 111 -10.36 -16.31 14.47
C MET A 111 -11.37 -17.45 14.65
N ALA A 112 -12.17 -17.75 13.62
CA ALA A 112 -13.14 -18.84 13.64
C ALA A 112 -12.49 -20.24 13.71
N ARG A 113 -11.27 -20.41 13.17
CA ARG A 113 -10.62 -21.73 13.05
C ARG A 113 -9.63 -22.09 14.16
N ARG A 114 -8.97 -21.14 14.83
CA ARG A 114 -7.84 -21.49 15.72
C ARG A 114 -7.73 -20.79 17.08
N GLY A 115 -8.61 -19.84 17.42
CA GLY A 115 -8.38 -19.02 18.62
C GLY A 115 -7.08 -18.20 18.50
N PHE A 116 -7.00 -17.06 19.20
CA PHE A 116 -5.91 -16.09 19.01
C PHE A 116 -4.51 -16.70 19.20
N LYS A 117 -3.78 -16.97 18.10
CA LYS A 117 -2.32 -17.09 18.12
C LYS A 117 -1.73 -15.72 17.76
N LYS A 118 -1.21 -15.03 18.77
CA LYS A 118 -0.66 -13.65 18.71
C LYS A 118 0.51 -13.45 17.71
N GLU A 119 1.03 -14.51 17.09
CA GLU A 119 2.20 -14.46 16.21
C GLU A 119 1.90 -14.61 14.71
N MET A 120 0.63 -14.67 14.31
CA MET A 120 0.29 -14.63 12.88
C MET A 120 0.35 -13.19 12.36
N CYS A 121 1.56 -12.69 12.10
CA CYS A 121 1.76 -11.52 11.25
C CYS A 121 1.21 -11.86 9.86
N ILE A 122 0.04 -11.33 9.54
CA ILE A 122 -0.60 -11.46 8.24
C ILE A 122 0.07 -10.42 7.31
N PRO A 123 0.74 -10.83 6.23
CA PRO A 123 1.43 -9.91 5.32
C PRO A 123 0.42 -9.02 4.61
N PHE A 124 0.59 -7.69 4.66
CA PHE A 124 -0.36 -6.69 4.16
C PHE A 124 -0.23 -6.46 2.65
N TYR A 125 1.00 -6.37 2.13
CA TYR A 125 1.31 -6.11 0.72
C TYR A 125 0.64 -7.04 -0.30
N PRO A 126 0.52 -8.37 -0.10
CA PRO A 126 -0.21 -9.22 -1.05
C PRO A 126 -1.69 -8.87 -1.18
N PHE A 127 -2.33 -8.37 -0.12
CA PHE A 127 -3.72 -7.91 -0.19
C PHE A 127 -3.84 -6.53 -0.83
N LEU A 128 -2.84 -5.68 -0.60
CA LEU A 128 -2.73 -4.38 -1.27
C LEU A 128 -2.58 -4.56 -2.79
N TRP A 129 -1.73 -5.49 -3.23
CA TRP A 129 -1.58 -5.83 -4.65
C TRP A 129 -2.86 -6.43 -5.26
N MET A 130 -3.58 -7.27 -4.51
CA MET A 130 -4.89 -7.75 -4.94
C MET A 130 -5.90 -6.60 -5.08
N GLY A 131 -5.94 -5.67 -4.13
CA GLY A 131 -6.81 -4.49 -4.19
C GLY A 131 -6.50 -3.62 -5.41
N TYR A 132 -5.21 -3.38 -5.68
CA TYR A 132 -4.75 -2.65 -6.86
C TYR A 132 -5.17 -3.33 -8.16
N SER A 133 -4.91 -4.64 -8.27
CA SER A 133 -5.22 -5.41 -9.48
C SER A 133 -6.73 -5.46 -9.75
N LEU A 134 -7.54 -5.56 -8.68
CA LEU A 134 -9.00 -5.57 -8.81
C LEU A 134 -9.53 -4.20 -9.22
N LEU A 135 -9.02 -3.11 -8.63
CA LEU A 135 -9.40 -1.76 -9.00
C LEU A 135 -9.07 -1.48 -10.47
N TRP A 136 -7.87 -1.86 -10.91
CA TRP A 136 -7.46 -1.72 -12.30
C TRP A 136 -8.35 -2.50 -13.27
N GLY A 137 -8.70 -3.75 -12.92
CA GLY A 137 -9.65 -4.54 -13.70
C GLY A 137 -11.07 -3.94 -13.76
N LEU A 138 -11.49 -3.24 -12.70
CA LEU A 138 -12.79 -2.57 -12.65
C LEU A 138 -12.83 -1.31 -13.52
N GLU A 139 -11.77 -0.49 -13.48
CA GLU A 139 -11.64 0.69 -14.32
C GLU A 139 -11.47 0.34 -15.80
N GLY A 140 -10.88 -0.82 -16.13
CA GLY A 140 -10.80 -1.30 -17.51
C GLY A 140 -12.13 -1.80 -18.10
N PHE A 141 -13.18 -1.94 -17.28
CA PHE A 141 -14.50 -2.44 -17.70
C PHE A 141 -15.57 -1.33 -17.78
N LEU A 142 -15.30 -0.16 -17.17
CA LEU A 142 -16.17 1.03 -17.17
C LEU A 142 -15.77 2.01 -18.28
#